data_AF-A0A6G6IUP6-F1
#
_entry.id   AF-A0A6G6IUP6-F1
#
_cell.length_a   1.000
_cell.length_b   1.000
_cell.length_c   1.000
_cell.angle_alpha   90.00
_cell.angle_beta   90.00
_cell.angle_gamma   90.00
#
_symmetry.space_group_name_H-M   'P 1'
#
loop_
_entity.id
_entity.type
_entity.pdbx_description
1 polymer ?
#
loop_
_entity_poly.entity_id
_entity_poly.type
_entity_poly.pdbx_seq_one_letter_code
_entity_poly.pdbx_strand_id
1 'polypeptide(L)' 'MLGYTTASEAKAIGCTHHASYYGIPLWMGDIDSDAPLAFAKWLPLDYLMPVFSYIEGICNLLLGNEPTFMFKVGREID' A
#
# COMPACT_ATOMS: atom_id res chain seq x y z
N MET A 1 -1.58 -7.03 17.58
CA MET A 1 -2.47 -7.95 16.84
C MET A 1 -1.58 -8.90 16.06
N LEU A 2 -1.95 -10.18 15.92
CA LEU A 2 -1.12 -11.14 15.18
C LEU A 2 -0.91 -10.63 13.74
N GLY A 3 0.34 -10.52 13.31
CA GLY A 3 0.71 -10.04 11.97
C GLY A 3 0.50 -8.54 11.73
N TYR A 4 0.34 -7.73 12.78
CA TYR A 4 0.30 -6.27 12.64
C TYR A 4 1.71 -5.68 12.77
N THR A 5 2.13 -4.91 11.77
CA THR A 5 3.41 -4.22 11.75
C THR A 5 3.24 -2.82 12.36
N THR A 6 4.02 -2.54 13.40
CA THR A 6 4.05 -1.25 14.09
C THR A 6 4.83 -0.19 13.30
N ALA A 7 4.68 1.08 13.68
CA ALA A 7 5.44 2.20 13.10
C ALA A 7 6.95 2.00 13.23
N SER A 8 7.43 1.57 14.40
CA SER A 8 8.85 1.36 14.64
C SER A 8 9.44 0.24 13.79
N GLU A 9 8.69 -0.87 13.62
CA GLU A 9 9.11 -1.98 12.75
C GLU A 9 9.11 -1.56 11.28
N ALA A 10 8.08 -0.83 10.84
CA ALA A 10 7.99 -0.30 9.48
C ALA A 10 9.16 0.66 9.17
N LYS A 11 9.51 1.56 10.10
CA LYS A 11 10.70 2.42 9.97
C LYS A 11 11.99 1.64 9.86
N ALA A 12 12.14 0.59 10.68
CA ALA A 12 13.35 -0.23 10.69
C ALA A 12 13.60 -0.95 9.34
N ILE A 13 12.56 -1.19 8.56
CA ILE A 13 12.64 -1.80 7.22
C ILE A 13 12.60 -0.77 6.08
N GLY A 14 12.63 0.54 6.39
CA GLY A 14 12.73 1.61 5.41
C GLY A 14 11.41 2.25 4.97
N CYS A 15 10.30 2.00 5.67
CA CYS A 15 9.07 2.77 5.44
C CYS A 15 9.21 4.20 5.99
N THR A 16 8.70 5.17 5.24
CA THR A 16 8.73 6.60 5.59
C THR A 16 7.34 7.18 5.74
N HIS A 17 6.32 6.59 5.09
CA HIS A 17 4.96 7.12 5.07
C HIS A 17 3.91 6.08 5.51
N HIS A 18 2.83 6.58 6.09
CA HIS A 18 1.57 5.88 6.09
C HIS A 18 0.91 6.03 4.72
N ALA A 19 0.22 5.00 4.25
CA ALA A 19 -0.58 5.08 3.02
C ALA A 19 -1.90 4.33 3.18
N SER A 20 -2.76 4.40 2.17
CA SER A 20 -3.92 3.52 2.06
C SER A 20 -4.22 3.11 0.62
N TYR A 21 -4.87 1.96 0.48
CA TYR A 21 -5.33 1.43 -0.80
C TYR A 21 -6.79 1.00 -0.66
N TYR A 22 -7.71 1.78 -1.23
CA TYR A 22 -9.16 1.58 -1.07
C TYR A 22 -9.61 1.37 0.39
N GLY A 23 -8.99 2.11 1.32
CA GLY A 23 -9.28 2.01 2.76
C GLY A 23 -8.44 0.97 3.52
N ILE A 24 -7.68 0.12 2.83
CA ILE A 24 -6.70 -0.77 3.46
C ILE A 24 -5.52 0.09 3.95
N PRO A 25 -5.20 0.11 5.25
CA PRO A 25 -4.07 0.84 5.77
C PRO A 25 -2.76 0.17 5.37
N LEU A 26 -1.84 0.94 4.80
CA LEU A 26 -0.53 0.49 4.32
C LEU A 26 0.63 1.23 5.01
N TRP A 27 1.79 0.60 4.96
CA TRP A 27 3.10 1.25 5.09
C TRP A 27 3.69 1.45 3.70
N MET A 28 4.37 2.57 3.50
CA MET A 28 5.00 2.91 2.22
C MET A 28 6.44 3.37 2.46
N GLY A 29 7.32 2.94 1.56
CA GLY A 29 8.69 3.40 1.42
C GLY A 29 8.76 4.88 1.05
N ASP A 30 9.98 5.34 0.86
CA ASP A 30 10.23 6.68 0.36
C ASP A 30 9.54 6.89 -1.01
N ILE A 31 8.75 7.95 -1.08
CA ILE A 31 7.91 8.31 -2.24
C ILE A 31 8.69 9.06 -3.30
N ASP A 32 9.82 9.66 -2.93
CA ASP A 32 10.70 10.43 -3.82
C ASP A 32 11.86 9.59 -4.37
N SER A 33 11.93 8.31 -3.98
CA SER A 33 12.90 7.35 -4.53
C SER A 33 12.22 6.13 -5.13
N ASP A 34 12.98 5.35 -5.91
CA ASP A 34 12.51 4.09 -6.51
C ASP A 34 12.36 2.95 -5.48
N ALA A 35 12.06 3.25 -4.20
CA ALA A 35 11.96 2.28 -3.14
C ALA A 35 10.69 1.41 -3.32
N PRO A 36 10.83 0.10 -3.64
CA PRO A 36 9.69 -0.74 -4.00
C PRO A 36 9.01 -1.31 -2.74
N LEU A 37 8.59 -0.45 -1.81
CA LEU A 37 8.08 -0.88 -0.51
C LEU A 37 6.66 -0.34 -0.29
N ALA A 38 5.67 -1.20 -0.45
CA ALA A 38 4.28 -0.93 -0.08
C ALA A 38 3.60 -2.23 0.38
N PHE A 39 3.09 -2.27 1.61
CA PHE A 39 2.43 -3.45 2.16
C PHE A 39 1.43 -3.07 3.26
N ALA A 40 0.48 -3.95 3.58
CA ALA A 40 -0.54 -3.64 4.57
C ALA A 40 0.03 -3.58 5.99
N LYS A 41 -0.54 -2.70 6.82
CA LYS A 41 -0.16 -2.65 8.24
C LYS A 41 -0.54 -3.93 8.99
N TRP A 42 -1.44 -4.72 8.43
CA TRP A 42 -1.91 -5.96 9.02
C TRP A 42 -1.96 -7.06 7.97
N LEU A 43 -1.22 -8.14 8.19
CA LEU A 43 -1.04 -9.26 7.27
C LEU A 43 -2.34 -9.81 6.65
N PRO A 44 -3.46 -9.98 7.40
CA PRO A 44 -4.72 -10.43 6.78
C PRO A 44 -5.26 -9.49 5.70
N LEU A 45 -4.94 -8.20 5.75
CA LEU A 45 -5.38 -7.23 4.76
C LEU A 45 -4.52 -7.25 3.49
N ASP A 46 -3.32 -7.84 3.52
CA ASP A 46 -2.53 -8.06 2.30
C ASP A 46 -3.30 -8.94 1.32
N TYR A 47 -4.12 -9.89 1.79
CA TYR A 47 -4.96 -10.72 0.91
C TYR A 47 -6.07 -9.93 0.20
N LEU A 48 -6.48 -8.78 0.74
CA LEU A 48 -7.48 -7.93 0.09
C LEU A 48 -6.86 -7.06 -1.00
N MET A 49 -5.57 -6.74 -0.93
CA MET A 49 -4.91 -5.90 -1.92
C MET A 49 -4.97 -6.47 -3.35
N PRO A 50 -4.67 -7.77 -3.59
CA PRO A 50 -4.85 -8.39 -4.91
C PRO A 50 -6.28 -8.30 -5.43
N VAL A 51 -7.27 -8.48 -4.55
CA VAL A 51 -8.69 -8.44 -4.95
C VAL A 51 -9.03 -7.06 -5.52
N PHE A 52 -8.67 -5.98 -4.83
CA PHE A 52 -8.88 -4.63 -5.33
C PHE A 52 -8.03 -4.32 -6.56
N SER A 53 -6.79 -4.82 -6.64
CA SER A 53 -5.95 -4.70 -7.84
C SER A 53 -6.56 -5.36 -9.07
N TYR A 54 -7.16 -6.55 -8.93
CA TYR A 54 -7.87 -7.17 -10.05
C TYR A 54 -9.09 -6.36 -10.49
N ILE A 55 -9.86 -5.83 -9.54
CA ILE A 55 -11.01 -4.97 -9.84
C ILE A 55 -10.55 -3.70 -10.57
N GLU A 56 -9.52 -3.03 -10.04
CA GLU A 56 -8.93 -1.83 -10.66
C GLU A 56 -8.39 -2.15 -12.07
N GLY A 57 -7.70 -3.28 -12.25
CA GLY A 57 -7.20 -3.73 -13.54
C GLY A 57 -8.31 -3.97 -14.56
N ILE A 58 -9.42 -4.59 -14.15
CA ILE A 58 -10.60 -4.79 -15.02
C ILE A 58 -11.23 -3.44 -15.37
N CYS A 59 -11.42 -2.54 -14.39
CA CYS A 59 -11.96 -1.22 -14.64
C CYS A 59 -11.08 -0.39 -15.59
N ASN A 60 -9.77 -0.37 -15.37
CA ASN A 60 -8.82 0.34 -16.23
C ASN A 60 -8.80 -0.23 -17.64
N LEU A 61 -8.85 -1.56 -17.79
CA LEU A 61 -8.97 -2.21 -19.10
C LEU A 61 -10.24 -1.76 -19.84
N LEU A 62 -11.40 -1.71 -19.16
CA LEU A 62 -12.66 -1.26 -19.76
C LEU A 62 -12.65 0.23 -20.12
N LEU A 63 -11.89 1.04 -19.39
CA LEU A 63 -11.73 2.47 -19.63
C LEU A 63 -10.62 2.79 -20.65
N GLY A 64 -9.82 1.80 -21.07
CA GLY A 64 -8.65 2.01 -21.94
C GLY A 64 -7.47 2.70 -21.25
N ASN A 65 -7.43 2.69 -19.92
CA ASN A 65 -6.33 3.24 -19.12
C ASN A 65 -5.24 2.18 -18.91
N GLU A 66 -4.00 2.63 -18.71
CA GLU A 66 -2.93 1.74 -18.26
C GLU A 66 -3.21 1.22 -16.84
N PRO A 67 -2.81 -0.03 -16.50
CA PRO A 67 -2.94 -0.53 -15.14
C PRO A 67 -2.10 0.30 -14.16
N THR A 68 -2.77 0.91 -13.19
CA THR A 68 -2.13 1.65 -12.10
C THR A 68 -2.42 0.98 -10.76
N PHE A 69 -1.63 1.32 -9.75
CA PHE A 69 -1.99 1.10 -8.35
C PHE A 69 -2.26 2.47 -7.71
N MET A 70 -3.52 2.76 -7.41
CA MET A 70 -3.91 4.04 -6.81
C MET A 70 -3.69 4.07 -5.28
N PHE A 71 -2.43 4.05 -4.85
CA PHE A 71 -2.09 4.29 -3.45
C PHE A 71 -2.35 5.75 -3.07
N LYS A 72 -3.05 5.95 -1.96
CA LYS A 72 -3.16 7.24 -1.31
C LYS A 72 -2.03 7.39 -0.30
N VAL A 73 -1.03 8.19 -0.64
CA VAL A 73 0.03 8.57 0.30
C VAL A 73 -0.56 9.44 1.42
N GLY A 74 -0.21 9.10 2.66
CA GLY A 74 -0.61 9.80 3.87
C GLY A 74 0.56 10.54 4.51
N ARG A 75 0.44 10.80 5.82
CA ARG A 75 1.50 11.49 6.59
C ARG A 75 2.73 10.59 6.79
N GLU A 76 3.88 11.21 7.04
CA GLU A 76 5.11 10.54 7.47
C GLU A 76 4.90 9.74 8.77
N ILE A 77 5.73 8.72 8.97
CA ILE A 77 5.70 7.92 10.19
C ILE A 77 6.41 8.70 11.30
N ASP A 78 5.72 8.86 12.44
CA ASP A 78 6.24 9.51 13.66
C ASP A 78 7.41 8.73 14.30
#